data_AF-A0A2H3BHV0-F1
#
_entry.id   AF-A0A2H3BHV0-F1
#
_cell.length_a   1.000
_cell.length_b   1.000
_cell.length_c   1.000
_cell.angle_alpha   90.00
_cell.angle_beta   90.00
_cell.angle_gamma   90.00
#
_symmetry.space_group_name_H-M   'P 1'
#
loop_
_entity.id
_entity.type
_entity.pdbx_description
1 polymer ?
#
loop_
_entity_poly.entity_id
_entity_poly.type
_entity_poly.pdbx_seq_one_letter_code
_entity_poly.pdbx_strand_id
1 'polypeptide(L)'
;MATHNIDAGLPTTESPVDRYHVHSTDVLQDSARVNVTEEHSDTVIWYKERFLTDDEIVEHIVHNPTSTICWTIHRPNRGWYIRIRSRHFPPGVFIPLTPVPSTSPHHVDAALSLLSRTNMPSPREPGEAFTFQEGSSSSTVHSYPPTPPPPPPPTSSSPPSSIKSEEYFGRSKQKPQISEFILAPHSSQHVETTEDSSIFVRAFAALRNHKPSHSNSFTLSRVLQPPVSPPPYAPASADPVPAPTTERPKSILCPPLLVFHDRTPVYSVASFTGTIEIDKAEERLVGVDTSFWIAIALTYLEFLAERESYLAALSD
;
A
#
# COMPACT_ATOMS: atom_id res chain seq x y z
N MET A 1 1.10 -17.82 -54.69
CA MET A 1 0.21 -17.27 -53.65
C MET A 1 0.96 -17.33 -52.34
N ALA A 2 1.53 -16.21 -51.89
CA ALA A 2 2.25 -16.11 -50.63
C ALA A 2 1.37 -15.32 -49.66
N THR A 3 0.90 -15.98 -48.61
CA THR A 3 0.14 -15.36 -47.53
C THR A 3 1.11 -14.76 -46.52
N HIS A 4 1.26 -13.43 -46.57
CA HIS A 4 1.89 -12.66 -45.49
C HIS A 4 0.95 -12.66 -44.29
N ASN A 5 1.35 -13.33 -43.21
CA ASN A 5 0.66 -13.25 -41.93
C ASN A 5 1.25 -12.04 -41.18
N ILE A 6 0.46 -10.96 -41.08
CA ILE A 6 0.80 -9.79 -40.26
C ILE A 6 0.28 -10.10 -38.86
N ASP A 7 1.19 -10.55 -38.00
CA ASP A 7 0.94 -10.71 -36.58
C ASP A 7 0.85 -9.30 -35.95
N ALA A 8 -0.37 -8.83 -35.75
CA ALA A 8 -0.66 -7.59 -35.06
C ALA A 8 -0.48 -7.85 -33.56
N GLY A 9 0.76 -7.77 -33.09
CA GLY A 9 1.09 -7.76 -31.67
C GLY A 9 0.30 -6.65 -30.99
N LEU A 10 -0.68 -7.04 -30.18
CA LEU A 10 -1.38 -6.15 -29.26
C LEU A 10 -0.29 -5.50 -28.38
N PRO A 11 -0.21 -4.17 -28.26
CA PRO A 11 0.68 -3.57 -27.28
C PRO A 11 0.13 -3.93 -25.90
N THR A 12 0.71 -4.94 -25.26
CA THR A 12 0.65 -5.06 -23.81
C THR A 12 1.33 -3.83 -23.26
N THR A 13 0.55 -2.79 -22.96
CA THR A 13 0.99 -1.65 -22.15
C THR A 13 1.36 -2.21 -20.79
N GLU A 14 2.60 -2.68 -20.66
CA GLU A 14 3.20 -2.99 -19.38
C GLU A 14 3.13 -1.70 -18.55
N SER A 15 2.46 -1.77 -17.41
CA SER A 15 2.43 -0.67 -16.45
C SER A 15 3.87 -0.35 -16.07
N PRO A 16 4.24 0.94 -15.95
CA PRO A 16 5.60 1.31 -15.56
C PRO A 16 5.87 0.76 -14.15
N VAL A 17 6.83 -0.15 -14.04
CA VAL A 17 7.28 -0.75 -12.78
C VAL A 17 8.65 -0.18 -12.43
N ASP A 18 8.83 0.27 -11.19
CA ASP A 18 10.16 0.51 -10.64
C ASP A 18 10.65 -0.74 -9.91
N ARG A 19 11.95 -1.01 -10.02
CA ARG A 19 12.60 -2.12 -9.32
C ARG A 19 13.69 -1.63 -8.38
N TYR A 20 13.71 -2.23 -7.20
CA TYR A 20 14.69 -1.95 -6.15
C TYR A 20 15.33 -3.24 -5.67
N HIS A 21 16.65 -3.27 -5.56
CA HIS A 21 17.37 -4.38 -4.96
C HIS A 21 17.47 -4.20 -3.46
N VAL A 22 17.19 -5.28 -2.73
CA VAL A 22 17.29 -5.34 -1.28
C VAL A 22 18.40 -6.30 -0.92
N HIS A 23 19.32 -5.87 -0.06
CA HIS A 23 20.43 -6.70 0.40
C HIS A 23 20.82 -6.36 1.83
N SER A 24 20.87 -7.37 2.71
CA SER A 24 21.38 -7.22 4.07
C SER A 24 22.91 -7.31 4.13
N THR A 25 23.58 -6.44 4.87
CA THR A 25 25.01 -6.54 5.16
C THR A 25 25.30 -7.62 6.21
N ASP A 26 26.50 -8.21 6.14
CA ASP A 26 26.95 -9.24 7.08
C ASP A 26 27.08 -8.67 8.50
N VAL A 27 26.68 -9.46 9.51
CA VAL A 27 26.68 -9.15 10.95
C VAL A 27 28.09 -8.81 11.45
N LEU A 28 29.13 -9.29 10.77
CA LEU A 28 30.52 -8.97 11.10
C LEU A 28 30.90 -7.50 10.86
N GLN A 29 30.08 -6.73 10.13
CA GLN A 29 30.33 -5.32 9.82
C GLN A 29 29.73 -4.35 10.85
N ASP A 30 29.93 -4.58 12.15
CA ASP A 30 29.57 -3.72 13.32
C ASP A 30 28.12 -3.15 13.39
N SER A 31 27.28 -3.38 12.37
CA SER A 31 25.93 -2.86 12.19
C SER A 31 25.21 -3.72 11.15
N ALA A 32 24.32 -4.61 11.62
CA ALA A 32 23.42 -5.34 10.72
C ALA A 32 22.47 -4.31 10.06
N ARG A 33 22.63 -4.09 8.76
CA ARG A 33 21.91 -3.08 8.00
C ARG A 33 21.32 -3.68 6.74
N VAL A 34 20.18 -3.17 6.31
CA VAL A 34 19.53 -3.58 5.06
C VAL A 34 19.59 -2.41 4.10
N ASN A 35 20.20 -2.61 2.94
CA ASN A 35 20.31 -1.59 1.90
C ASN A 35 19.26 -1.79 0.82
N VAL A 36 18.77 -0.67 0.29
CA VAL A 36 17.86 -0.62 -0.86
C VAL A 36 18.49 0.25 -1.94
N THR A 37 18.79 -0.34 -3.09
CA THR A 37 19.33 0.33 -4.28
C THR A 37 18.31 0.25 -5.42
N GLU A 38 18.41 1.14 -6.40
CA GLU A 38 17.62 1.07 -7.63
C GLU A 38 18.22 0.04 -8.61
N GLU A 39 17.41 -0.64 -9.43
CA GLU A 39 17.88 -1.72 -10.31
C GLU A 39 19.04 -1.33 -11.24
N HIS A 40 19.08 -0.07 -11.68
CA HIS A 40 20.10 0.41 -12.61
C HIS A 40 21.21 1.23 -11.94
N SER A 41 21.27 1.20 -10.60
CA SER A 41 22.20 2.01 -9.83
C SER A 41 22.74 1.25 -8.62
N ASP A 42 24.05 1.30 -8.43
CA ASP A 42 24.67 0.83 -7.18
C ASP A 42 24.50 1.84 -6.02
N THR A 43 23.77 2.93 -6.26
CA THR A 43 23.54 3.95 -5.24
C THR A 43 22.48 3.47 -4.26
N VAL A 44 22.85 3.38 -2.99
CA VAL A 44 21.89 3.15 -1.90
C VAL A 44 20.98 4.38 -1.77
N ILE A 45 19.68 4.18 -1.93
CA ILE A 45 18.67 5.24 -1.78
C ILE A 45 18.13 5.22 -0.35
N TRP A 46 17.81 4.03 0.16
CA TRP A 46 17.36 3.85 1.54
C TRP A 46 18.16 2.76 2.23
N TYR A 47 18.21 2.86 3.55
CA TYR A 47 18.69 1.78 4.37
C TYR A 47 17.90 1.64 5.67
N LYS A 48 17.92 0.43 6.21
CA LYS A 48 17.30 0.09 7.49
C LYS A 48 18.36 -0.25 8.52
N GLU A 49 18.29 0.40 9.68
CA GLU A 49 19.12 0.13 10.85
C GLU A 49 18.24 -0.24 12.05
N ARG A 50 18.73 -1.14 12.90
CA ARG A 50 18.01 -1.67 14.07
C ARG A 50 18.63 -1.15 15.36
N PHE A 51 17.78 -0.71 16.28
CA PHE A 51 18.12 -0.25 17.62
C PHE A 51 17.32 -1.05 18.64
N LEU A 52 17.99 -1.54 19.69
CA LEU A 52 17.34 -2.22 20.80
C LEU A 52 17.14 -1.23 21.95
N THR A 53 15.91 -1.14 22.45
CA THR A 53 15.57 -0.41 23.68
C THR A 53 15.11 -1.40 24.75
N ASP A 54 14.84 -0.93 25.96
CA ASP A 54 14.43 -1.78 27.09
C ASP A 54 13.11 -2.53 26.80
N ASP A 55 12.16 -1.85 26.14
CA ASP A 55 10.81 -2.38 25.90
C ASP A 55 10.55 -2.78 24.43
N GLU A 56 11.25 -2.14 23.50
CA GLU A 56 10.95 -2.23 22.07
C GLU A 56 12.22 -2.35 21.19
N ILE A 57 12.08 -3.05 20.07
CA ILE A 57 13.00 -2.97 18.94
C ILE A 57 12.50 -1.83 18.05
N VAL A 58 13.38 -0.88 17.76
CA VAL A 58 13.11 0.28 16.91
C VAL A 58 14.00 0.22 15.70
N GLU A 59 13.40 0.19 14.51
CA GLU A 59 14.12 0.25 13.25
C GLU A 59 13.88 1.57 12.54
N HIS A 60 14.93 2.11 11.94
CA HIS A 60 14.90 3.36 11.20
C HIS A 60 15.08 3.08 9.71
N ILE A 61 14.11 3.53 8.90
CA ILE A 61 14.27 3.64 7.44
C ILE A 61 14.81 5.03 7.15
N VAL A 62 16.06 5.08 6.72
CA VAL A 62 16.79 6.32 6.46
C VAL A 62 16.93 6.52 4.96
N HIS A 63 16.59 7.71 4.47
CA HIS A 63 16.94 8.13 3.13
C HIS A 63 18.43 8.52 3.12
N ASN A 64 19.21 7.75 2.36
CA ASN A 64 20.67 7.82 2.37
C ASN A 64 21.20 9.19 1.89
N PRO A 65 20.73 9.77 0.76
CA PRO A 65 21.25 11.06 0.28
C PRO A 65 21.08 12.23 1.24
N THR A 66 20.00 12.24 2.03
CA THR A 66 19.70 13.34 2.96
C THR A 66 19.99 12.98 4.42
N SER A 67 20.34 11.73 4.70
CA SER A 67 20.50 11.18 6.06
C SER A 67 19.28 11.45 6.96
N THR A 68 18.07 11.50 6.39
CA THR A 68 16.84 11.75 7.13
C THR A 68 16.09 10.46 7.37
N ILE A 69 15.63 10.25 8.62
CA ILE A 69 14.71 9.16 8.95
C ILE A 69 13.35 9.45 8.31
N CYS A 70 12.94 8.62 7.35
CA CYS A 70 11.63 8.67 6.70
C CYS A 70 10.56 8.01 7.56
N TRP A 71 10.88 6.82 8.06
CA TRP A 71 9.97 5.96 8.80
C TRP A 71 10.69 5.30 9.98
N THR A 72 9.94 5.06 11.05
CA THR A 72 10.40 4.23 12.17
C THR A 72 9.42 3.08 12.36
N ILE A 73 9.95 1.88 12.52
CA ILE A 73 9.18 0.64 12.76
C ILE A 73 9.43 0.26 14.21
N HIS A 74 8.37 -0.06 14.94
CA HIS A 74 8.43 -0.40 16.36
C HIS A 74 7.81 -1.77 16.57
N ARG A 75 8.51 -2.60 17.33
CA ARG A 75 8.17 -4.00 17.64
C ARG A 75 8.46 -4.22 19.13
N PRO A 76 7.65 -4.96 19.90
CA PRO A 76 7.98 -5.19 21.29
C PRO A 76 9.11 -6.21 21.42
N ASN A 77 9.85 -6.14 22.53
CA ASN A 77 10.76 -7.23 22.92
C ASN A 77 10.00 -8.50 23.34
N ARG A 78 8.73 -8.36 23.81
CA ARG A 78 7.85 -9.45 24.24
C ARG A 78 6.40 -9.22 23.78
N GLY A 79 5.76 -10.27 23.27
CA GLY A 79 4.38 -10.20 22.76
C GLY A 79 4.32 -9.76 21.28
N TRP A 80 3.17 -9.21 20.87
CA TRP A 80 2.90 -8.95 19.46
C TRP A 80 2.32 -7.55 19.21
N TYR A 81 3.06 -6.75 18.44
CA TYR A 81 2.52 -5.70 17.58
C TYR A 81 3.60 -5.31 16.57
N ILE A 82 3.17 -4.73 15.46
CA ILE A 82 4.04 -4.02 14.53
C ILE A 82 3.37 -2.69 14.21
N ARG A 83 4.10 -1.59 14.41
CA ARG A 83 3.59 -0.24 14.11
C ARG A 83 4.64 0.58 13.37
N ILE A 84 4.17 1.35 12.39
CA ILE A 84 5.01 2.23 11.59
C ILE A 84 4.63 3.68 11.87
N ARG A 85 5.65 4.54 12.01
CA ARG A 85 5.50 5.97 12.29
C ARG A 85 6.32 6.80 11.32
N SER A 86 5.86 8.02 11.05
CA SER A 86 6.62 9.07 10.36
C SER A 86 6.85 10.25 11.29
N ARG A 87 7.94 10.99 11.09
CA ARG A 87 8.19 12.27 11.78
C ARG A 87 7.12 13.33 11.51
N HIS A 88 6.38 13.16 10.41
CA HIS A 88 5.28 14.07 10.03
C HIS A 88 3.95 13.72 10.69
N PHE A 89 3.87 12.59 11.41
CA PHE A 89 2.66 12.24 12.14
C PHE A 89 2.58 13.00 13.47
N PRO A 90 1.37 13.39 13.91
CA PRO A 90 1.20 13.89 15.26
C PRO A 90 1.69 12.85 16.30
N PRO A 91 2.13 13.29 17.49
CA PRO A 91 2.53 12.38 18.56
C PRO A 91 1.44 11.33 18.86
N GLY A 92 1.85 10.08 18.99
CA GLY A 92 0.95 8.96 19.28
C GLY A 92 0.22 8.38 18.06
N VAL A 93 0.32 8.98 16.88
CA VAL A 93 -0.28 8.45 15.65
C VAL A 93 0.68 7.46 14.98
N PHE A 94 0.16 6.31 14.56
CA PHE A 94 0.90 5.26 13.87
C PHE A 94 -0.01 4.45 12.94
N ILE A 95 0.61 3.69 12.03
CA ILE A 95 -0.07 2.72 11.18
C ILE A 95 0.23 1.32 11.73
N PRO A 96 -0.75 0.60 12.29
CA PRO A 96 -0.55 -0.78 12.74
C PRO A 96 -0.55 -1.74 11.53
N LEU A 97 0.26 -2.79 11.63
CA LEU A 97 0.15 -3.98 10.78
C LEU A 97 -0.49 -5.07 11.63
N THR A 98 -1.66 -5.54 11.23
CA THR A 98 -2.47 -6.49 12.01
C THR A 98 -2.66 -7.79 11.26
N PRO A 99 -2.63 -8.96 11.92
CA PRO A 99 -2.96 -10.23 11.27
C PRO A 99 -4.34 -10.19 10.62
N VAL A 100 -4.45 -10.68 9.38
CA VAL A 100 -5.74 -10.80 8.70
C VAL A 100 -6.59 -11.87 9.41
N PRO A 101 -7.79 -11.54 9.91
CA PRO A 101 -8.63 -12.51 10.62
C PRO A 101 -8.97 -13.73 9.76
N SER A 102 -9.04 -14.92 10.36
CA SER A 102 -9.41 -16.17 9.65
C SER A 102 -10.80 -16.15 9.03
N THR A 103 -11.67 -15.24 9.48
CA THR A 103 -13.00 -15.02 8.89
C THR A 103 -12.98 -14.14 7.64
N SER A 104 -11.84 -13.53 7.31
CA SER A 104 -11.70 -12.68 6.12
C SER A 104 -11.60 -13.55 4.86
N PRO A 105 -12.24 -13.18 3.74
CA PRO A 105 -12.07 -13.87 2.46
C PRO A 105 -10.64 -13.78 1.90
N HIS A 106 -9.81 -12.88 2.45
CA HIS A 106 -8.42 -12.68 2.07
C HIS A 106 -7.44 -13.26 3.09
N HIS A 107 -7.92 -14.10 4.01
CA HIS A 107 -7.06 -14.76 4.96
C HIS A 107 -6.12 -15.72 4.25
N VAL A 108 -4.83 -15.48 4.44
CA VAL A 108 -3.75 -16.41 4.15
C VAL A 108 -2.88 -16.46 5.39
N ASP A 109 -2.27 -17.60 5.64
CA ASP A 109 -1.32 -17.75 6.72
C ASP A 109 -0.20 -16.69 6.61
N ALA A 110 0.15 -16.07 7.74
CA ALA A 110 1.05 -14.92 7.82
C ALA A 110 0.61 -13.65 7.04
N ALA A 111 -0.65 -13.54 6.59
CA ALA A 111 -1.11 -12.30 5.98
C ALA A 111 -1.30 -11.19 7.02
N LEU A 112 -0.86 -9.97 6.68
CA LEU A 112 -1.08 -8.76 7.48
C LEU A 112 -1.91 -7.76 6.69
N SER A 113 -2.82 -7.06 7.37
CA SER A 113 -3.54 -5.90 6.84
C SER A 113 -3.02 -4.61 7.45
N LEU A 114 -3.15 -3.52 6.69
CA LEU A 114 -2.89 -2.16 7.15
C LEU A 114 -3.87 -1.18 6.52
N LEU A 115 -4.12 -0.09 7.23
CA LEU A 115 -4.96 1.02 6.77
C LEU A 115 -4.07 2.24 6.53
N SER A 116 -4.17 2.84 5.34
CA SER A 116 -3.41 4.05 5.01
C SER A 116 -4.31 5.10 4.36
N ARG A 117 -3.96 6.37 4.57
CA ARG A 117 -4.65 7.48 3.90
C ARG A 117 -4.13 7.60 2.47
N THR A 118 -5.05 7.65 1.52
CA THR A 118 -4.78 7.68 0.08
C THR A 118 -5.52 8.86 -0.57
N ASN A 119 -4.97 9.36 -1.67
CA ASN A 119 -5.51 10.50 -2.41
C ASN A 119 -6.26 10.05 -3.67
N MET A 120 -7.09 9.01 -3.54
CA MET A 120 -7.79 8.45 -4.67
C MET A 120 -8.79 9.46 -5.27
N PRO A 121 -8.96 9.48 -6.60
CA PRO A 121 -10.02 10.25 -7.20
C PRO A 121 -11.37 9.72 -6.69
N SER A 122 -12.19 10.60 -6.12
CA SER A 122 -13.57 10.25 -5.75
C SER A 122 -14.27 9.72 -7.00
N PRO A 123 -15.00 8.59 -6.91
CA PRO A 123 -15.93 8.20 -7.96
C PRO A 123 -16.78 9.42 -8.28
N ARG A 124 -16.80 9.85 -9.55
CA ARG A 124 -17.67 10.95 -9.97
C ARG A 124 -19.09 10.47 -9.71
N GLU A 125 -19.77 11.11 -8.76
CA GLU A 125 -21.21 10.95 -8.59
C GLU A 125 -21.87 11.16 -9.96
N PRO A 126 -22.67 10.22 -10.48
CA PRO A 126 -23.30 10.34 -11.81
C PRO A 126 -24.36 11.46 -11.93
N GLY A 127 -24.32 12.48 -11.05
CA GLY A 127 -25.24 13.62 -11.03
C GLY A 127 -24.61 15.00 -11.26
N GLU A 128 -23.27 15.13 -11.28
CA GLU A 128 -22.63 16.40 -11.68
C GLU A 128 -22.58 16.49 -13.21
N ALA A 129 -23.75 16.57 -13.82
CA ALA A 129 -23.87 17.11 -15.17
C ALA A 129 -23.22 18.51 -15.14
N PHE A 130 -22.21 18.70 -15.98
CA PHE A 130 -21.65 20.01 -16.31
C PHE A 130 -22.82 20.93 -16.69
N THR A 131 -23.34 21.69 -15.73
CA THR A 131 -24.13 22.86 -16.02
C THR A 131 -23.10 23.84 -16.57
N PHE A 132 -22.96 23.87 -17.89
CA PHE A 132 -22.47 25.04 -18.57
C PHE A 132 -23.36 26.20 -18.06
N GLN A 133 -22.84 26.97 -17.11
CA GLN A 133 -23.41 28.27 -16.76
C GLN A 133 -23.13 29.18 -17.95
N GLU A 134 -23.93 29.00 -19.00
CA GLU A 134 -24.22 30.07 -19.94
C GLU A 134 -24.95 31.14 -19.13
N GLY A 135 -24.36 32.33 -19.08
CA GLY A 135 -24.80 33.40 -18.21
C GLY A 135 -26.26 33.76 -18.44
N SER A 136 -27.11 33.45 -17.46
CA SER A 136 -28.35 34.18 -17.28
C SER A 136 -28.55 34.46 -15.81
N SER A 137 -28.14 35.68 -15.45
CA SER A 137 -28.35 36.29 -14.15
C SER A 137 -29.85 36.42 -13.87
N SER A 138 -30.36 35.61 -12.95
CA SER A 138 -31.64 35.84 -12.28
C SER A 138 -31.36 35.88 -10.78
N SER A 139 -30.83 37.01 -10.32
CA SER A 139 -30.70 37.28 -8.90
C SER A 139 -32.08 37.60 -8.32
N THR A 140 -32.57 36.75 -7.43
CA THR A 140 -33.73 37.06 -6.59
C THR A 140 -33.30 38.10 -5.57
N VAL A 141 -33.55 39.37 -5.87
CA VAL A 141 -33.29 40.51 -5.02
C VAL A 141 -34.27 40.48 -3.84
N HIS A 142 -33.80 40.10 -2.65
CA HIS A 142 -34.49 40.39 -1.40
C HIS A 142 -34.01 41.75 -0.88
N SER A 143 -34.91 42.75 -0.98
CA SER A 143 -34.69 44.10 -0.49
C SER A 143 -34.78 44.14 1.04
N TYR A 144 -33.65 44.34 1.72
CA TYR A 144 -33.63 44.81 3.10
C TYR A 144 -33.57 46.35 3.13
N PRO A 145 -34.09 47.00 4.18
CA PRO A 145 -34.01 48.45 4.33
C PRO A 145 -32.56 48.92 4.51
N PRO A 146 -32.19 50.13 4.04
CA PRO A 146 -30.81 50.61 4.05
C PRO A 146 -30.34 50.99 5.45
N THR A 147 -29.24 50.38 5.90
CA THR A 147 -28.47 50.80 7.08
C THR A 147 -27.64 52.05 6.72
N PRO A 148 -27.58 53.10 7.58
CA PRO A 148 -26.82 54.32 7.32
C PRO A 148 -25.30 54.11 7.25
N PRO A 149 -24.56 54.94 6.49
CA PRO A 149 -23.14 54.75 6.21
C PRO A 149 -22.23 55.18 7.38
N PRO A 150 -21.23 54.36 7.77
CA PRO A 150 -20.14 54.78 8.65
C PRO A 150 -18.98 55.48 7.87
N PRO A 151 -18.18 56.34 8.55
CA PRO A 151 -17.23 57.27 7.95
C PRO A 151 -15.94 56.61 7.36
N PRO A 152 -15.23 57.31 6.45
CA PRO A 152 -14.10 56.76 5.70
C PRO A 152 -12.81 56.63 6.54
N PRO A 153 -12.06 55.52 6.40
CA PRO A 153 -10.70 55.39 6.94
C PRO A 153 -9.62 55.98 6.01
N PRO A 154 -8.45 56.37 6.56
CA PRO A 154 -7.37 57.02 5.81
C PRO A 154 -6.64 56.09 4.85
N THR A 155 -6.21 56.69 3.75
CA THR A 155 -5.42 56.15 2.64
C THR A 155 -4.07 55.57 3.09
N SER A 156 -3.83 54.29 2.78
CA SER A 156 -2.48 53.72 2.75
C SER A 156 -2.20 53.09 1.38
N SER A 157 -1.11 53.54 0.78
CA SER A 157 -0.53 53.20 -0.52
C SER A 157 -0.30 51.70 -0.75
N SER A 158 -0.66 51.22 -1.95
CA SER A 158 -0.33 49.90 -2.48
C SER A 158 0.96 49.93 -3.34
N PRO A 159 1.83 48.91 -3.30
CA PRO A 159 2.85 48.66 -4.32
C PRO A 159 2.33 47.73 -5.45
N PRO A 160 3.05 47.61 -6.59
CA PRO A 160 2.51 47.18 -7.86
C PRO A 160 2.41 45.66 -8.05
N SER A 161 1.38 45.31 -8.81
CA SER A 161 1.01 44.06 -9.47
C SER A 161 2.13 43.06 -9.76
N SER A 162 2.09 41.91 -9.08
CA SER A 162 2.67 40.66 -9.58
C SER A 162 1.70 39.97 -10.53
N ILE A 163 2.16 39.78 -11.75
CA ILE A 163 1.53 38.98 -12.81
C ILE A 163 1.39 37.54 -12.31
N LYS A 164 0.17 37.13 -11.98
CA LYS A 164 -0.19 35.72 -11.77
C LYS A 164 -0.64 35.14 -13.11
N SER A 165 0.24 34.39 -13.75
CA SER A 165 -0.15 33.41 -14.75
C SER A 165 -0.86 32.26 -14.04
N GLU A 166 -2.19 32.35 -13.95
CA GLU A 166 -3.05 31.22 -13.61
C GLU A 166 -3.03 30.24 -14.77
N GLU A 167 -2.15 29.25 -14.69
CA GLU A 167 -2.27 28.04 -15.47
C GLU A 167 -3.41 27.20 -14.84
N TYR A 168 -4.59 27.31 -15.45
CA TYR A 168 -5.80 26.54 -15.11
C TYR A 168 -5.61 25.06 -15.48
N PHE A 169 -4.71 24.35 -14.80
CA PHE A 169 -4.82 22.91 -14.70
C PHE A 169 -5.86 22.60 -13.63
N GLY A 170 -7.05 22.19 -14.08
CA GLY A 170 -8.14 21.74 -13.23
C GLY A 170 -7.69 20.59 -12.33
N ARG A 171 -7.14 20.94 -11.16
CA ARG A 171 -6.78 20.00 -10.10
C ARG A 171 -8.11 19.43 -9.58
N SER A 172 -8.48 18.25 -10.09
CA SER A 172 -9.59 17.50 -9.51
C SER A 172 -9.31 17.38 -8.01
N LYS A 173 -10.27 17.82 -7.19
CA LYS A 173 -10.12 17.81 -5.73
C LYS A 173 -10.10 16.35 -5.26
N GLN A 174 -8.91 15.76 -5.20
CA GLN A 174 -8.71 14.46 -4.56
C GLN A 174 -9.10 14.60 -3.09
N LYS A 175 -10.05 13.78 -2.64
CA LYS A 175 -10.45 13.74 -1.24
C LYS A 175 -9.61 12.65 -0.56
N PRO A 176 -8.94 12.95 0.56
CA PRO A 176 -8.22 11.94 1.30
C PRO A 176 -9.22 10.89 1.83
N GLN A 177 -8.97 9.62 1.54
CA GLN A 177 -9.76 8.50 2.05
C GLN A 177 -8.86 7.47 2.70
N ILE A 178 -9.43 6.58 3.52
CA ILE A 178 -8.68 5.45 4.10
C ILE A 178 -8.84 4.27 3.15
N SER A 179 -7.73 3.67 2.74
CA SER A 179 -7.71 2.43 1.96
C SER A 179 -7.05 1.31 2.76
N GLU A 180 -7.56 0.11 2.56
CA GLU A 180 -7.05 -1.12 3.15
C GLU A 180 -6.11 -1.82 2.17
N PHE A 181 -5.00 -2.32 2.70
CA PHE A 181 -4.01 -3.10 1.96
C PHE A 181 -3.73 -4.40 2.69
N ILE A 182 -3.48 -5.45 1.93
CA ILE A 182 -3.13 -6.78 2.43
C ILE A 182 -1.77 -7.18 1.90
N LEU A 183 -0.90 -7.55 2.82
CA LEU A 183 0.35 -8.26 2.60
C LEU A 183 0.09 -9.75 2.72
N ALA A 184 0.48 -10.53 1.71
CA ALA A 184 0.34 -11.97 1.74
C ALA A 184 1.57 -12.64 1.13
N PRO A 185 2.06 -13.75 1.72
CA PRO A 185 3.18 -14.49 1.16
C PRO A 185 2.76 -15.14 -0.15
N HIS A 186 3.70 -15.30 -1.09
CA HIS A 186 3.47 -16.18 -2.22
C HIS A 186 3.41 -17.60 -1.68
N SER A 187 2.21 -18.17 -1.58
CA SER A 187 2.06 -19.59 -1.36
C SER A 187 2.68 -20.29 -2.56
N SER A 188 3.93 -20.76 -2.45
CA SER A 188 4.44 -21.75 -3.38
C SER A 188 3.47 -22.91 -3.27
N GLN A 189 2.62 -23.09 -4.27
CA GLN A 189 1.64 -24.17 -4.30
C GLN A 189 2.36 -25.43 -3.85
N HIS A 190 1.93 -25.96 -2.71
CA HIS A 190 2.33 -27.29 -2.31
C HIS A 190 1.84 -28.19 -3.45
N VAL A 191 2.76 -28.62 -4.31
CA VAL A 191 2.42 -29.52 -5.42
C VAL A 191 1.77 -30.73 -4.77
N GLU A 192 0.46 -30.88 -4.95
CA GLU A 192 -0.26 -32.05 -4.48
C GLU A 192 0.38 -33.26 -5.15
N THR A 193 1.11 -34.04 -4.35
CA THR A 193 1.75 -35.26 -4.81
C THR A 193 0.65 -36.19 -5.31
N THR A 194 0.50 -36.29 -6.63
CA THR A 194 -0.45 -37.20 -7.26
C THR A 194 -0.11 -38.62 -6.82
N GLU A 195 -1.09 -39.31 -6.23
CA GLU A 195 -0.89 -40.57 -5.50
C GLU A 195 -0.30 -41.71 -6.37
N ASP A 196 -0.39 -41.62 -7.70
CA ASP A 196 0.08 -42.63 -8.66
C ASP A 196 1.50 -42.40 -9.22
N SER A 197 2.31 -41.54 -8.59
CA SER A 197 3.67 -41.28 -9.06
C SER A 197 4.69 -42.31 -8.55
N SER A 198 5.40 -42.92 -9.51
CA SER A 198 6.48 -43.90 -9.32
C SER A 198 7.51 -43.47 -8.27
N ILE A 199 8.08 -44.44 -7.55
CA ILE A 199 9.05 -44.27 -6.45
C ILE A 199 10.25 -43.40 -6.86
N PHE A 200 10.67 -43.48 -8.12
CA PHE A 200 11.75 -42.64 -8.66
C PHE A 200 11.33 -41.18 -8.82
N VAL A 201 10.07 -40.90 -9.18
CA VAL A 201 9.51 -39.54 -9.23
C VAL A 201 9.41 -38.95 -7.83
N ARG A 202 9.09 -39.76 -6.80
CA ARG A 202 9.11 -39.30 -5.39
C ARG A 202 10.51 -38.90 -4.92
N ALA A 203 11.55 -39.64 -5.31
CA ALA A 203 12.92 -39.29 -4.93
C ALA A 203 13.39 -37.99 -5.62
N PHE A 204 13.08 -37.81 -6.91
CA PHE A 204 13.39 -36.57 -7.63
C PHE A 204 12.53 -35.38 -7.19
N ALA A 205 11.29 -35.61 -6.78
CA ALA A 205 10.42 -34.60 -6.18
C ALA A 205 10.91 -34.21 -4.78
N ALA A 206 11.35 -35.16 -3.95
CA ALA A 206 11.96 -34.89 -2.65
C ALA A 206 13.25 -34.06 -2.79
N LEU A 207 14.10 -34.39 -3.78
CA LEU A 207 15.30 -33.60 -4.09
C LEU A 207 15.01 -32.21 -4.66
N ARG A 208 13.89 -32.01 -5.37
CA ARG A 208 13.40 -30.67 -5.77
C ARG A 208 12.69 -29.91 -4.65
N ASN A 209 12.11 -30.62 -3.68
CA ASN A 209 11.45 -30.09 -2.49
C ASN A 209 12.42 -29.75 -1.35
N HIS A 210 13.72 -30.00 -1.51
CA HIS A 210 14.76 -29.46 -0.63
C HIS A 210 15.17 -28.02 -0.97
N LYS A 211 14.50 -27.37 -1.94
CA LYS A 211 14.46 -25.90 -1.97
C LYS A 211 13.90 -25.46 -0.60
N PRO A 212 14.51 -24.46 0.09
CA PRO A 212 13.94 -23.96 1.33
C PRO A 212 12.45 -23.68 1.09
N SER A 213 11.58 -24.39 1.82
CA SER A 213 10.13 -24.41 1.59
C SER A 213 9.44 -23.07 1.88
N HIS A 214 10.23 -22.04 2.19
CA HIS A 214 9.78 -20.71 2.55
C HIS A 214 10.58 -19.70 1.73
N SER A 215 10.20 -19.52 0.47
CA SER A 215 10.56 -18.29 -0.22
C SER A 215 9.88 -17.16 0.54
N ASN A 216 10.64 -16.16 0.99
CA ASN A 216 10.08 -14.98 1.64
C ASN A 216 9.47 -14.00 0.62
N SER A 217 9.07 -14.49 -0.56
CA SER A 217 8.43 -13.68 -1.58
C SER A 217 6.99 -13.34 -1.14
N PHE A 218 6.54 -12.12 -1.40
CA PHE A 218 5.18 -11.70 -1.04
C PHE A 218 4.62 -10.63 -1.98
N THR A 219 3.33 -10.35 -1.81
CA THR A 219 2.62 -9.27 -2.51
C THR A 219 1.96 -8.33 -1.52
N LEU A 220 1.78 -7.09 -1.94
CA LEU A 220 0.93 -6.10 -1.29
C LEU A 220 -0.15 -5.67 -2.30
N SER A 221 -1.41 -5.93 -1.96
CA SER A 221 -2.56 -5.57 -2.79
C SER A 221 -3.54 -4.69 -2.03
N ARG A 222 -4.16 -3.74 -2.74
CA ARG A 222 -5.25 -2.94 -2.20
C ARG A 222 -6.55 -3.73 -2.20
N VAL A 223 -7.37 -3.55 -1.16
CA VAL A 223 -8.71 -4.13 -1.06
C VAL A 223 -9.73 -3.11 -1.54
N LEU A 224 -10.54 -3.47 -2.53
CA LEU A 224 -11.71 -2.71 -2.93
C LEU A 224 -12.92 -3.19 -2.13
N GLN A 225 -13.44 -2.28 -1.29
CA GLN A 225 -14.73 -2.47 -0.66
C GLN A 225 -15.83 -2.00 -1.63
N PRO A 226 -16.84 -2.85 -1.91
CA PRO A 226 -17.98 -2.43 -2.71
C PRO A 226 -18.75 -1.31 -1.99
N PRO A 227 -19.37 -0.39 -2.74
CA PRO A 227 -20.15 0.69 -2.15
C PRO A 227 -21.28 0.08 -1.33
N VAL A 228 -21.29 0.36 -0.02
CA VAL A 228 -22.38 -0.06 0.86
C VAL A 228 -23.58 0.79 0.48
N SER A 229 -24.60 0.18 -0.14
CA SER A 229 -25.86 0.86 -0.41
C SER A 229 -26.45 1.39 0.91
N PRO A 230 -26.98 2.63 0.94
CA PRO A 230 -27.55 3.17 2.16
C PRO A 230 -28.71 2.27 2.64
N PRO A 231 -28.85 2.07 3.96
CA PRO A 231 -29.91 1.21 4.49
C PRO A 231 -31.28 1.74 4.08
N PRO A 232 -32.22 0.87 3.67
CA PRO A 232 -33.56 1.26 3.26
C PRO A 232 -34.41 1.62 4.50
N TYR A 233 -34.13 2.76 5.12
CA TYR A 233 -35.06 3.37 6.07
C TYR A 233 -36.12 4.16 5.30
N ALA A 234 -37.01 3.43 4.62
CA ALA A 234 -38.33 3.95 4.26
C ALA A 234 -39.33 3.40 5.28
N PRO A 235 -40.20 4.23 5.89
CA PRO A 235 -41.22 3.76 6.81
C PRO A 235 -42.21 2.83 6.11
N ALA A 236 -42.45 1.70 6.77
CA ALA A 236 -43.17 0.53 6.28
C ALA A 236 -44.67 0.77 6.04
N SER A 237 -45.18 0.22 4.94
CA SER A 237 -46.56 -0.27 4.84
C SER A 237 -46.50 -1.78 4.57
N ALA A 238 -46.97 -2.55 5.54
CA ALA A 238 -47.35 -3.96 5.56
C ALA A 238 -46.95 -4.87 4.37
N ASP A 239 -46.01 -5.80 4.60
CA ASP A 239 -46.20 -7.26 4.42
C ASP A 239 -44.92 -8.05 4.83
N PRO A 240 -45.05 -9.23 5.45
CA PRO A 240 -43.90 -10.07 5.84
C PRO A 240 -43.40 -10.88 4.64
N VAL A 241 -42.53 -10.28 3.82
CA VAL A 241 -41.80 -11.01 2.76
C VAL A 241 -40.61 -11.76 3.39
N PRO A 242 -40.38 -13.05 3.07
CA PRO A 242 -39.21 -13.78 3.58
C PRO A 242 -37.92 -13.07 3.17
N ALA A 243 -37.11 -12.73 4.17
CA ALA A 243 -35.88 -11.98 3.99
C ALA A 243 -34.93 -12.70 3.02
N PRO A 244 -34.45 -12.04 1.95
CA PRO A 244 -33.41 -12.62 1.12
C PRO A 244 -32.15 -12.81 1.97
N THR A 245 -31.59 -14.02 1.93
CA THR A 245 -30.29 -14.36 2.49
C THR A 245 -29.29 -13.32 2.03
N THR A 246 -28.93 -12.40 2.94
CA THR A 246 -28.10 -11.24 2.61
C THR A 246 -26.67 -11.72 2.46
N GLU A 247 -26.30 -12.14 1.25
CA GLU A 247 -24.92 -12.40 0.89
C GLU A 247 -24.12 -11.10 1.08
N ARG A 248 -23.14 -11.13 1.97
CA ARG A 248 -22.26 -9.96 2.15
C ARG A 248 -21.54 -9.69 0.84
N PRO A 249 -21.47 -8.41 0.41
CA PRO A 249 -20.69 -8.03 -0.74
C PRO A 249 -19.24 -8.55 -0.60
N LYS A 250 -18.78 -9.32 -1.58
CA LYS A 250 -17.41 -9.87 -1.60
C LYS A 250 -16.43 -8.74 -1.90
N SER A 251 -15.45 -8.53 -1.03
CA SER A 251 -14.33 -7.63 -1.30
C SER A 251 -13.43 -8.19 -2.41
N ILE A 252 -12.86 -7.30 -3.22
CA ILE A 252 -12.04 -7.67 -4.38
C ILE A 252 -10.62 -7.16 -4.16
N LEU A 253 -9.61 -8.01 -4.38
CA LEU A 253 -8.21 -7.60 -4.37
C LEU A 253 -7.83 -7.00 -5.73
N CYS A 254 -7.19 -5.83 -5.69
CA CYS A 254 -6.56 -5.24 -6.86
C CYS A 254 -5.30 -6.01 -7.27
N PRO A 255 -4.82 -5.82 -8.51
CA PRO A 255 -3.45 -6.18 -8.88
C PRO A 255 -2.44 -5.66 -7.83
N PRO A 256 -1.34 -6.39 -7.60
CA PRO A 256 -0.39 -6.04 -6.55
C PRO A 256 0.26 -4.69 -6.85
N LEU A 257 0.19 -3.78 -5.88
CA LEU A 257 0.93 -2.52 -5.90
C LEU A 257 2.43 -2.79 -5.73
N LEU A 258 2.78 -3.77 -4.91
CA LEU A 258 4.15 -4.14 -4.63
C LEU A 258 4.31 -5.66 -4.63
N VAL A 259 5.39 -6.14 -5.24
CA VAL A 259 5.80 -7.55 -5.22
C VAL A 259 7.23 -7.64 -4.74
N PHE A 260 7.51 -8.55 -3.82
CA PHE A 260 8.88 -8.87 -3.42
C PHE A 260 9.24 -10.26 -3.91
N HIS A 261 10.35 -10.33 -4.65
CA HIS A 261 10.97 -11.57 -5.10
C HIS A 261 12.18 -11.87 -4.23
N ASP A 262 12.07 -12.93 -3.44
CA ASP A 262 13.19 -13.45 -2.67
C ASP A 262 14.21 -14.11 -3.61
N ARG A 263 15.46 -13.65 -3.52
CA ARG A 263 16.61 -14.17 -4.27
C ARG A 263 17.70 -14.71 -3.34
N THR A 264 17.35 -14.93 -2.07
CA THR A 264 18.26 -15.38 -1.02
C THR A 264 18.84 -16.76 -1.38
N PRO A 265 20.18 -16.88 -1.51
CA PRO A 265 20.81 -18.16 -1.78
C PRO A 265 20.52 -19.18 -0.68
N VAL A 266 20.44 -20.46 -1.02
CA VAL A 266 20.08 -21.53 -0.05
C VAL A 266 21.04 -21.62 1.15
N TYR A 267 22.27 -21.13 1.00
CA TYR A 267 23.33 -21.22 2.03
C TYR A 267 23.66 -19.90 2.72
N SER A 268 22.80 -18.88 2.60
CA SER A 268 22.97 -17.66 3.37
C SER A 268 22.46 -17.84 4.80
N VAL A 269 23.32 -17.62 5.77
CA VAL A 269 22.95 -17.58 7.19
C VAL A 269 22.68 -16.12 7.56
N ALA A 270 21.49 -15.84 8.09
CA ALA A 270 21.11 -14.53 8.64
C ALA A 270 21.20 -13.35 7.65
N SER A 271 21.18 -13.61 6.35
CA SER A 271 21.09 -12.57 5.32
C SER A 271 19.91 -12.84 4.39
N PHE A 272 19.37 -11.76 3.84
CA PHE A 272 18.33 -11.81 2.83
C PHE A 272 18.70 -10.91 1.66
N THR A 273 18.40 -11.38 0.46
CA THR A 273 18.54 -10.61 -0.78
C THR A 273 17.33 -10.82 -1.66
N GLY A 274 16.90 -9.77 -2.35
CA GLY A 274 15.70 -9.84 -3.17
C GLY A 274 15.50 -8.60 -4.03
N THR A 275 14.35 -8.57 -4.69
CA THR A 275 13.95 -7.45 -5.56
C THR A 275 12.52 -7.04 -5.23
N ILE A 276 12.33 -5.76 -4.94
CA ILE A 276 11.02 -5.14 -4.78
C ILE A 276 10.63 -4.55 -6.13
N GLU A 277 9.44 -4.89 -6.61
CA GLU A 277 8.79 -4.28 -7.77
C GLU A 277 7.62 -3.44 -7.29
N ILE A 278 7.48 -2.21 -7.78
CA ILE A 278 6.38 -1.28 -7.44
C ILE A 278 5.71 -0.81 -8.72
N ASP A 279 4.39 -1.01 -8.82
CA ASP A 279 3.57 -0.44 -9.89
C ASP A 279 3.44 1.07 -9.70
N LYS A 280 4.08 1.85 -10.59
CA LYS A 280 4.09 3.32 -10.51
C LYS A 280 2.77 3.94 -10.89
N ALA A 281 1.93 3.26 -11.68
CA ALA A 281 0.59 3.76 -11.97
C ALA A 281 -0.27 3.71 -10.71
N GLU A 282 -0.27 2.58 -10.00
CA GLU A 282 -1.02 2.42 -8.75
C GLU A 282 -0.44 3.28 -7.62
N GLU A 283 0.89 3.39 -7.50
CA GLU A 283 1.54 4.28 -6.51
C GLU A 283 1.09 5.73 -6.68
N ARG A 284 1.11 6.25 -7.92
CA ARG A 284 0.66 7.61 -8.24
C ARG A 284 -0.84 7.79 -8.01
N LEU A 285 -1.63 6.77 -8.32
CA LEU A 285 -3.08 6.79 -8.11
C LEU A 285 -3.42 6.88 -6.62
N VAL A 286 -2.72 6.10 -5.80
CA VAL A 286 -2.87 6.07 -4.35
C VAL A 286 -2.30 7.34 -3.70
N GLY A 287 -1.26 7.93 -4.30
CA GLY A 287 -0.68 9.20 -3.88
C GLY A 287 0.09 9.11 -2.56
N VAL A 288 0.78 7.98 -2.35
CA VAL A 288 1.61 7.70 -1.17
C VAL A 288 3.04 7.44 -1.63
N ASP A 289 4.01 8.02 -0.92
CA ASP A 289 5.43 8.02 -1.33
C ASP A 289 6.06 6.63 -1.36
N THR A 290 7.00 6.42 -2.28
CA THR A 290 7.76 5.16 -2.43
C THR A 290 8.42 4.70 -1.14
N SER A 291 8.98 5.64 -0.37
CA SER A 291 9.63 5.32 0.91
C SER A 291 8.71 4.62 1.91
N PHE A 292 7.39 4.90 1.86
CA PHE A 292 6.39 4.21 2.67
C PHE A 292 6.28 2.75 2.26
N TRP A 293 6.12 2.48 0.95
CA TRP A 293 6.00 1.12 0.44
C TRP A 293 7.26 0.28 0.69
N ILE A 294 8.44 0.89 0.57
CA ILE A 294 9.72 0.27 0.97
C ILE A 294 9.73 -0.06 2.46
N ALA A 295 9.30 0.86 3.33
CA ALA A 295 9.23 0.61 4.78
C ALA A 295 8.29 -0.57 5.10
N ILE A 296 7.14 -0.64 4.44
CA ILE A 296 6.15 -1.71 4.61
C ILE A 296 6.73 -3.06 4.15
N ALA A 297 7.37 -3.09 2.98
CA ALA A 297 7.98 -4.31 2.44
C ALA A 297 9.10 -4.83 3.35
N LEU A 298 10.00 -3.95 3.80
CA LEU A 298 11.09 -4.35 4.71
C LEU A 298 10.61 -4.75 6.10
N THR A 299 9.46 -4.22 6.54
CA THR A 299 8.81 -4.63 7.80
C THR A 299 8.25 -6.05 7.65
N TYR A 300 7.54 -6.30 6.55
CA TYR A 300 6.89 -7.59 6.32
C TYR A 300 7.90 -8.71 6.04
N LEU A 301 8.96 -8.42 5.29
CA LEU A 301 10.06 -9.34 5.05
C LEU A 301 10.69 -9.84 6.36
N GLU A 302 10.90 -8.92 7.30
CA GLU A 302 11.43 -9.27 8.62
C GLU A 302 10.44 -10.06 9.46
N PHE A 303 9.16 -9.69 9.42
CA PHE A 303 8.10 -10.48 10.04
C PHE A 303 8.08 -11.91 9.53
N LEU A 304 8.24 -12.13 8.22
CA LEU A 304 8.32 -13.48 7.65
C LEU A 304 9.57 -14.23 8.14
N ALA A 305 10.71 -13.56 8.23
CA ALA A 305 11.96 -14.17 8.71
C ALA A 305 11.91 -14.55 10.21
N GLU A 306 11.24 -13.75 11.03
CA GLU A 306 11.11 -13.95 12.49
C GLU A 306 9.78 -14.63 12.89
N ARG A 307 9.01 -15.10 11.90
CA ARG A 307 7.64 -15.60 12.09
C ARG A 307 7.54 -16.66 13.19
N GLU A 308 8.44 -17.63 13.19
CA GLU A 308 8.44 -18.72 14.19
C GLU A 308 8.64 -18.18 15.61
N SER A 309 9.44 -17.12 15.78
CA SER A 309 9.61 -16.45 17.06
C SER A 309 8.33 -15.75 17.53
N TYR A 310 7.57 -15.16 16.61
CA TYR A 310 6.28 -14.55 16.92
C TYR A 310 5.23 -15.59 17.32
N LEU A 311 5.19 -16.73 16.63
CA LEU A 311 4.27 -17.82 16.98
C LEU A 311 4.61 -18.43 18.34
N ALA A 312 5.90 -18.62 18.64
CA ALA A 312 6.34 -19.08 19.94
C ALA A 312 5.92 -18.11 21.06
N ALA A 313 6.08 -16.79 20.84
CA ALA A 313 5.69 -15.77 21.81
C ALA A 313 4.17 -15.64 22.04
N LEU A 314 3.34 -16.11 21.10
CA LEU A 314 1.88 -16.18 21.30
C LEU A 314 1.44 -17.40 22.12
N SER A 315 2.31 -18.40 22.28
CA SER A 315 2.01 -19.64 22.98
C SER A 315 2.43 -19.67 24.46
N ASP A 316 3.22 -18.68 24.90
CA ASP A 316 3.71 -18.50 26.27
C ASP A 316 2.82 -17.51 27.05
#